data_AF-A0A494XG76-F1
#
_entry.id   AF-A0A494XG76-F1
#
_cell.length_a   1.000
_cell.length_b   1.000
_cell.length_c   1.000
_cell.angle_alpha   90.00
_cell.angle_beta   90.00
_cell.angle_gamma   90.00
#
_symmetry.space_group_name_H-M   'P 1'
#
loop_
_entity.id
_entity.type
_entity.pdbx_description
1 polymer ?
#
loop_
_entity_poly.entity_id
_entity_poly.type
_entity_poly.pdbx_seq_one_letter_code
_entity_poly.pdbx_strand_id
1 'polypeptide(L)'
;MDAILGYIVALTLSMIGVAGFTTWARLGVANVQTAATAGQMLTFDKAAQQYVQDNGSTIAALATATAPVTVTPAMLIAAGYLPNGFSPSNVFGQIWQLQVLQPSAGQLQSLVTSQGGTPITNTRQLVQIAAQAGAQGGFVPYTNQAGDASMSPTNANGAYGGWKLPLANYTNPGSGHLASLLAFTNVQSSNAYLYRVAVPGHPELNTMQTALNMGSHDINSANNVNAATVNATNVNAQGVNVQNPGGTPTVVVGNGKLISGPGSPGVGQLFRHAGRGDVSRQASFFNTT
;
A
#
# COMPACT_ATOMS: atom_id res chain seq x y z
N MET A 1 45.40 -61.50 -14.74
CA MET A 1 44.93 -60.37 -15.57
C MET A 1 43.51 -59.92 -15.20
N ASP A 2 42.70 -60.80 -14.60
CA ASP A 2 41.29 -60.52 -14.24
C ASP A 2 41.07 -59.46 -13.14
N ALA A 3 41.97 -59.38 -12.15
CA ALA A 3 41.84 -58.39 -11.08
C ALA A 3 41.98 -56.94 -11.59
N ILE A 4 42.87 -56.70 -12.56
CA ILE A 4 43.12 -55.36 -13.11
C ILE A 4 41.92 -54.87 -13.94
N LEU A 5 41.26 -55.76 -14.70
CA LEU A 5 40.02 -55.42 -15.41
C LEU A 5 38.88 -55.09 -14.43
N GLY A 6 38.75 -55.83 -13.33
CA GLY A 6 37.74 -55.58 -12.31
C GLY A 6 37.85 -54.19 -11.66
N TYR A 7 39.08 -53.75 -11.34
CA TYR A 7 39.30 -52.42 -10.75
C TYR A 7 39.03 -51.27 -11.74
N ILE A 8 39.38 -51.43 -13.02
CA ILE A 8 39.13 -50.41 -14.05
C ILE A 8 37.62 -50.25 -14.30
N VAL A 9 36.86 -51.35 -14.32
CA VAL A 9 35.39 -51.30 -14.46
C VAL A 9 34.74 -50.67 -13.22
N ALA A 10 35.20 -50.98 -12.01
CA ALA A 10 34.68 -50.38 -10.78
C ALA A 10 34.97 -48.87 -10.67
N LEU A 11 36.16 -48.43 -11.11
CA LEU A 11 36.54 -47.01 -11.11
C LEU A 11 35.77 -46.20 -12.16
N THR A 12 35.55 -46.76 -13.36
CA THR A 12 34.77 -46.08 -14.41
C THR A 12 33.29 -45.96 -14.02
N LEU A 13 32.69 -46.99 -13.41
CA LEU A 13 31.31 -46.93 -12.88
C LEU A 13 31.18 -45.94 -11.71
N SER A 14 32.18 -45.86 -10.82
CA SER A 14 32.20 -44.88 -9.73
C SER A 14 32.33 -43.45 -10.24
N MET A 15 33.12 -43.19 -11.29
CA MET A 15 33.26 -41.87 -11.91
C MET A 15 31.97 -41.42 -12.63
N ILE A 16 31.22 -42.35 -13.24
CA ILE A 16 29.89 -42.08 -13.82
C ILE A 16 28.87 -41.75 -12.72
N GLY A 17 28.92 -42.45 -11.58
CA GLY A 17 28.07 -42.17 -10.41
C GLY A 17 28.33 -40.79 -9.78
N VAL A 18 29.60 -40.37 -9.66
CA VAL A 18 29.97 -39.04 -9.14
C VAL A 18 29.63 -37.92 -10.13
N ALA A 19 29.81 -38.13 -11.44
CA ALA A 19 29.38 -37.17 -12.46
C ALA A 19 27.85 -37.00 -12.49
N GLY A 20 27.10 -38.10 -12.32
CA GLY A 20 25.65 -38.08 -12.16
C GLY A 20 25.24 -37.34 -10.89
N PHE A 21 25.80 -37.68 -9.73
CA PHE A 21 25.49 -37.04 -8.46
C PHE A 21 25.85 -35.55 -8.41
N THR A 22 27.00 -35.14 -8.96
CA THR A 22 27.36 -33.71 -9.05
C THR A 22 26.43 -32.94 -10.00
N THR A 23 25.95 -33.57 -11.07
CA THR A 23 24.92 -32.99 -11.94
C THR A 23 23.58 -32.87 -11.21
N TRP A 24 23.15 -33.89 -10.48
CA TRP A 24 21.93 -33.87 -9.66
C TRP A 24 22.02 -32.87 -8.49
N ALA A 25 23.17 -32.75 -7.83
CA ALA A 25 23.41 -31.77 -6.77
C ALA A 25 23.41 -30.34 -7.32
N ARG A 26 24.02 -30.11 -8.49
CA ARG A 26 23.97 -28.81 -9.18
C ARG A 26 22.57 -28.45 -9.65
N LEU A 27 21.81 -29.42 -10.18
CA LEU A 27 20.40 -29.25 -10.55
C LEU A 27 19.52 -28.98 -9.31
N GLY A 28 19.78 -29.65 -8.20
CA GLY A 28 19.10 -29.42 -6.93
C GLY A 28 19.34 -28.01 -6.39
N VAL A 29 20.60 -27.56 -6.36
CA VAL A 29 20.97 -26.20 -5.95
C VAL A 29 20.37 -25.16 -6.90
N ALA A 30 20.41 -25.40 -8.22
CA ALA A 30 19.81 -24.50 -9.20
C ALA A 30 18.29 -24.40 -9.04
N ASN A 31 17.58 -25.51 -8.79
CA ASN A 31 16.14 -25.50 -8.54
C ASN A 31 15.77 -24.75 -7.25
N VAL A 32 16.57 -24.91 -6.18
CA VAL A 32 16.40 -24.15 -4.93
C VAL A 32 16.65 -22.66 -5.15
N GLN A 33 17.72 -22.29 -5.88
CA GLN A 33 17.99 -20.90 -6.25
C GLN A 33 16.87 -20.29 -7.09
N THR A 34 16.34 -21.05 -8.05
CA THR A 34 15.20 -20.64 -8.88
C THR A 34 13.97 -20.36 -8.02
N ALA A 35 13.56 -21.33 -7.19
CA ALA A 35 12.39 -21.20 -6.34
C ALA A 35 12.55 -20.09 -5.29
N ALA A 36 13.73 -19.95 -4.68
CA ALA A 36 14.02 -18.89 -3.72
C ALA A 36 13.95 -17.50 -4.38
N THR A 37 14.52 -17.35 -5.57
CA THR A 37 14.49 -16.08 -6.32
C THR A 37 13.08 -15.73 -6.76
N ALA A 38 12.31 -16.69 -7.27
CA ALA A 38 10.91 -16.50 -7.65
C ALA A 38 10.03 -16.17 -6.44
N GLY A 39 10.24 -16.82 -5.29
CA GLY A 39 9.53 -16.53 -4.04
C GLY A 39 9.86 -15.14 -3.49
N GLN A 40 11.12 -14.72 -3.57
CA GLN A 40 11.53 -13.38 -3.19
C GLN A 40 10.92 -12.31 -4.12
N MET A 41 10.92 -12.55 -5.44
CA MET A 41 10.26 -11.71 -6.44
C MET A 41 8.78 -11.55 -6.12
N LEU A 42 8.07 -12.66 -5.88
CA LEU A 42 6.65 -12.65 -5.50
C LEU A 42 6.38 -11.85 -4.22
N THR A 43 7.27 -11.93 -3.23
CA THR A 43 7.14 -11.18 -1.98
C THR A 43 7.30 -9.68 -2.23
N PHE A 44 8.29 -9.29 -3.04
CA PHE A 44 8.48 -7.91 -3.43
C PHE A 44 7.32 -7.38 -4.28
N ASP A 45 6.85 -8.16 -5.26
CA ASP A 45 5.74 -7.82 -6.15
C ASP A 45 4.46 -7.52 -5.38
N LYS A 46 4.13 -8.33 -4.37
CA LYS A 46 2.95 -8.10 -3.50
C LYS A 46 3.08 -6.80 -2.70
N ALA A 47 4.25 -6.55 -2.11
CA ALA A 47 4.51 -5.34 -1.36
C ALA A 47 4.48 -4.09 -2.26
N ALA A 48 5.09 -4.18 -3.45
CA ALA A 48 5.09 -3.15 -4.46
C ALA A 48 3.66 -2.85 -4.96
N GLN A 49 2.87 -3.88 -5.23
CA GLN A 49 1.48 -3.73 -5.64
C GLN A 49 0.66 -3.01 -4.57
N GLN A 50 0.77 -3.43 -3.31
CA GLN A 50 0.04 -2.77 -2.21
C GLN A 50 0.48 -1.32 -2.04
N TYR A 51 1.80 -1.04 -2.10
CA TYR A 51 2.31 0.33 -2.03
C TYR A 51 1.73 1.23 -3.12
N VAL A 52 1.67 0.74 -4.37
CA VAL A 52 1.11 1.50 -5.49
C VAL A 52 -0.39 1.71 -5.34
N GLN A 53 -1.10 0.73 -4.81
CA GLN A 53 -2.53 0.87 -4.53
C GLN A 53 -2.82 1.92 -3.46
N ASP A 54 -2.05 1.93 -2.37
CA ASP A 54 -2.28 2.86 -1.26
C ASP A 54 -1.79 4.28 -1.56
N ASN A 55 -0.70 4.41 -2.32
CA ASN A 55 -0.05 5.69 -2.64
C ASN A 55 -0.34 6.16 -4.06
N GLY A 56 -1.35 5.59 -4.72
CA GLY A 56 -1.62 5.80 -6.15
C GLY A 56 -1.81 7.26 -6.53
N SER A 57 -2.50 8.06 -5.70
CA SER A 57 -2.70 9.49 -5.94
C SER A 57 -1.40 10.30 -5.85
N THR A 58 -0.55 10.03 -4.85
CA THR A 58 0.75 10.66 -4.70
C THR A 58 1.69 10.28 -5.83
N ILE A 59 1.70 9.00 -6.22
CA ILE A 59 2.49 8.53 -7.37
C ILE A 59 1.99 9.17 -8.67
N ALA A 60 0.68 9.26 -8.88
CA ALA A 60 0.06 9.90 -10.05
C ALA A 60 0.40 11.39 -10.19
N ALA A 61 0.67 12.08 -9.08
CA ALA A 61 1.10 13.48 -9.08
C ALA A 61 2.59 13.66 -9.48
N LEU A 62 3.41 12.61 -9.37
CA LEU A 62 4.86 12.66 -9.60
C LEU A 62 5.29 11.94 -10.87
N ALA A 63 4.65 10.82 -11.19
CA ALA A 63 4.97 9.99 -12.36
C ALA A 63 4.43 10.61 -13.64
N THR A 64 5.18 10.47 -14.73
CA THR A 64 4.74 10.85 -16.08
C THR A 64 4.87 9.66 -17.04
N ALA A 65 4.57 9.86 -18.32
CA ALA A 65 4.74 8.83 -19.33
C ALA A 65 6.21 8.48 -19.59
N THR A 66 7.16 9.35 -19.23
CA THR A 66 8.60 9.21 -19.51
C THR A 66 9.49 9.30 -18.28
N ALA A 67 8.97 9.76 -17.14
CA ALA A 67 9.70 9.86 -15.88
C ALA A 67 9.01 8.99 -14.81
N PRO A 68 9.56 7.82 -14.48
CA PRO A 68 8.97 6.94 -13.48
C PRO A 68 9.28 7.41 -12.06
N VAL A 69 8.34 7.18 -11.15
CA VAL A 69 8.63 7.18 -9.71
C VAL A 69 9.32 5.87 -9.36
N THR A 70 10.49 5.96 -8.73
CA THR A 70 11.26 4.78 -8.31
C THR A 70 11.02 4.52 -6.82
N VAL A 71 10.70 3.27 -6.50
CA VAL A 71 10.47 2.79 -5.13
C VAL A 71 11.46 1.67 -4.83
N THR A 72 12.21 1.82 -3.75
CA THR A 72 13.27 0.88 -3.34
C THR A 72 12.77 -0.07 -2.25
N PRO A 73 13.47 -1.21 -2.02
CA PRO A 73 13.14 -2.10 -0.91
C PRO A 73 13.18 -1.38 0.43
N ALA A 74 14.12 -0.46 0.64
CA ALA A 74 14.22 0.33 1.86
C ALA A 74 12.98 1.20 2.11
N MET A 75 12.42 1.81 1.05
CA MET A 75 11.17 2.58 1.15
C MET A 75 10.00 1.68 1.54
N LEU A 76 9.90 0.49 0.94
CA LEU A 76 8.84 -0.47 1.27
C LEU A 76 8.96 -1.03 2.69
N ILE A 77 10.19 -1.23 3.20
CA ILE A 77 10.45 -1.61 4.59
C ILE A 77 10.04 -0.47 5.53
N ALA A 78 10.48 0.76 5.24
CA ALA A 78 10.17 1.93 6.08
C ALA A 78 8.66 2.22 6.13
N ALA A 79 7.93 1.97 5.04
CA ALA A 79 6.48 2.10 4.96
C ALA A 79 5.72 0.86 5.47
N GLY A 80 6.41 -0.20 5.90
CA GLY A 80 5.79 -1.39 6.50
C GLY A 80 5.23 -2.42 5.52
N TYR A 81 5.45 -2.27 4.21
CA TYR A 81 5.01 -3.23 3.19
C TYR A 81 5.94 -4.45 3.07
N LEU A 82 7.21 -4.30 3.45
CA LEU A 82 8.18 -5.40 3.53
C LEU A 82 8.65 -5.59 4.98
N PRO A 83 8.92 -6.84 5.40
CA PRO A 83 9.47 -7.10 6.71
C PRO A 83 10.91 -6.58 6.82
N ASN A 84 11.33 -6.16 8.01
CA ASN A 84 12.66 -5.60 8.26
C ASN A 84 13.82 -6.58 7.91
N GLY A 85 13.55 -7.88 7.87
CA GLY A 85 14.50 -8.92 7.46
C GLY A 85 14.55 -9.21 5.96
N PHE A 86 13.82 -8.49 5.12
CA PHE A 86 13.83 -8.71 3.67
C PHE A 86 15.19 -8.35 3.06
N SER A 87 15.82 -9.31 2.39
CA SER A 87 17.06 -9.04 1.64
C SER A 87 16.73 -8.24 0.37
N PRO A 88 17.35 -7.07 0.14
CA PRO A 88 17.11 -6.29 -1.07
C PRO A 88 17.68 -6.95 -2.33
N SER A 89 18.67 -7.83 -2.20
CA SER A 89 19.28 -8.55 -3.31
C SER A 89 18.87 -10.03 -3.37
N ASN A 90 18.80 -10.56 -4.59
CA ASN A 90 18.63 -11.99 -4.84
C ASN A 90 19.97 -12.74 -4.82
N VAL A 91 19.93 -14.06 -5.05
CA VAL A 91 21.12 -14.93 -5.05
C VAL A 91 22.15 -14.59 -6.13
N PHE A 92 21.78 -13.79 -7.13
CA PHE A 92 22.67 -13.28 -8.19
C PHE A 92 23.22 -11.88 -7.87
N GLY A 93 22.93 -11.34 -6.69
CA GLY A 93 23.33 -10.00 -6.26
C GLY A 93 22.53 -8.87 -6.93
N GLN A 94 21.46 -9.19 -7.65
CA GLN A 94 20.60 -8.20 -8.31
C GLN A 94 19.60 -7.64 -7.29
N ILE A 95 19.40 -6.33 -7.28
CA ILE A 95 18.55 -5.63 -6.30
C ILE A 95 17.16 -5.38 -6.88
N TRP A 96 16.11 -5.67 -6.12
CA TRP A 96 14.74 -5.39 -6.55
C TRP A 96 14.46 -3.89 -6.59
N GLN A 97 13.79 -3.44 -7.64
CA GLN A 97 13.39 -2.04 -7.82
C GLN A 97 11.99 -2.00 -8.45
N LEU A 98 11.12 -1.16 -7.91
CA LEU A 98 9.84 -0.83 -8.53
C LEU A 98 9.95 0.52 -9.24
N GLN A 99 9.46 0.59 -10.46
CA GLN A 99 9.27 1.83 -11.21
C GLN A 99 7.83 1.95 -11.68
N VAL A 100 7.24 3.12 -11.45
CA VAL A 100 5.84 3.40 -11.80
C VAL A 100 5.77 4.58 -12.75
N LEU A 101 5.26 4.32 -13.95
CA LEU A 101 4.92 5.35 -14.93
C LEU A 101 3.44 5.71 -14.86
N GLN A 102 3.11 6.87 -15.42
CA GLN A 102 1.74 7.26 -15.72
C GLN A 102 1.62 7.55 -17.23
N PRO A 103 1.47 6.50 -18.08
CA PRO A 103 1.38 6.67 -19.54
C PRO A 103 0.18 7.52 -19.97
N SER A 104 -0.89 7.51 -19.19
CA SER A 104 -2.07 8.37 -19.33
C SER A 104 -2.51 8.83 -17.94
N ALA A 105 -3.06 10.04 -17.83
CA ALA A 105 -3.44 10.60 -16.54
C ALA A 105 -4.35 9.63 -15.74
N GLY A 106 -3.96 9.32 -14.50
CA GLY A 106 -4.70 8.40 -13.62
C GLY A 106 -4.53 6.90 -13.91
N GLN A 107 -3.76 6.53 -14.94
CA GLN A 107 -3.43 5.13 -15.23
C GLN A 107 -1.97 4.86 -14.88
N LEU A 108 -1.75 4.09 -13.80
CA LEU A 108 -0.42 3.70 -13.36
C LEU A 108 0.01 2.39 -14.01
N GLN A 109 1.23 2.39 -14.56
CA GLN A 109 1.90 1.20 -15.07
C GLN A 109 3.13 0.91 -14.19
N SER A 110 3.09 -0.21 -13.49
CA SER A 110 4.09 -0.58 -12.49
C SER A 110 4.94 -1.75 -12.99
N LEU A 111 6.25 -1.54 -13.03
CA LEU A 111 7.22 -2.55 -13.42
C LEU A 111 8.21 -2.76 -12.28
N VAL A 112 8.30 -3.99 -11.79
CA VAL A 112 9.39 -4.42 -10.93
C VAL A 112 10.52 -4.95 -11.80
N THR A 113 11.77 -4.61 -11.50
CA THR A 113 12.95 -5.18 -12.13
C THR A 113 13.99 -5.56 -11.10
N SER A 114 14.83 -6.55 -11.42
CA SER A 114 16.08 -6.78 -10.70
C SER A 114 17.19 -5.96 -11.37
N GLN A 115 17.91 -5.13 -10.62
CA GLN A 115 18.91 -4.18 -11.12
C GLN A 115 20.32 -4.52 -10.63
N GLY A 116 21.34 -4.23 -11.44
CA GLY A 116 22.74 -4.47 -11.08
C GLY A 116 23.04 -5.96 -10.82
N GLY A 117 24.13 -6.25 -10.11
CA GLY A 117 24.51 -7.63 -9.82
C GLY A 117 24.98 -8.40 -11.07
N THR A 118 24.90 -9.74 -11.01
CA THR A 118 25.35 -10.61 -12.11
C THR A 118 24.18 -11.03 -12.98
N PRO A 119 24.26 -10.88 -14.32
CA PRO A 119 23.24 -11.40 -15.24
C PRO A 119 23.07 -12.92 -15.12
N ILE A 120 21.83 -13.39 -15.10
CA ILE A 120 21.50 -14.82 -15.14
C ILE A 120 21.74 -15.34 -16.57
N THR A 121 22.93 -15.90 -16.78
CA THR A 121 23.38 -16.39 -18.10
C THR A 121 22.68 -17.67 -18.56
N ASN A 122 22.19 -18.47 -17.62
CA ASN A 122 21.36 -19.63 -17.94
C ASN A 122 19.95 -19.17 -18.34
N THR A 123 19.73 -19.02 -19.65
CA THR A 123 18.47 -18.53 -20.21
C THR A 123 17.25 -19.39 -19.85
N ARG A 124 17.44 -20.70 -19.63
CA ARG A 124 16.36 -21.58 -19.15
C ARG A 124 16.01 -21.28 -17.69
N GLN A 125 17.02 -21.09 -16.84
CA GLN A 125 16.81 -20.73 -15.44
C GLN A 125 16.13 -19.36 -15.32
N LEU A 126 16.55 -18.39 -16.13
CA LEU A 126 15.93 -17.06 -16.20
C LEU A 126 14.43 -17.15 -16.49
N VAL A 127 14.04 -17.89 -17.54
CA VAL A 127 12.64 -18.09 -17.90
C VAL A 127 11.89 -18.90 -16.82
N GLN A 128 12.53 -19.89 -16.19
CA GLN A 128 11.91 -20.67 -15.11
C GLN A 128 11.61 -19.83 -13.87
N ILE A 129 12.52 -18.94 -13.46
CA ILE A 129 12.27 -18.02 -12.34
C ILE A 129 11.08 -17.12 -12.67
N ALA A 130 11.09 -16.51 -13.85
CA ALA A 130 10.00 -15.67 -14.33
C ALA A 130 8.65 -16.42 -14.33
N ALA A 131 8.63 -17.65 -14.84
CA ALA A 131 7.43 -18.48 -14.89
C ALA A 131 6.92 -18.86 -13.49
N GLN A 132 7.83 -19.17 -12.55
CA GLN A 132 7.45 -19.50 -11.17
C GLN A 132 6.91 -18.30 -10.39
N ALA A 133 7.30 -17.08 -10.76
CA ALA A 133 6.71 -15.87 -10.21
C ALA A 133 5.24 -15.67 -10.66
N GLY A 134 4.76 -16.39 -11.67
CA GLY A 134 3.36 -16.35 -12.13
C GLY A 134 3.15 -15.43 -13.33
N ALA A 135 1.89 -15.04 -13.59
CA ALA A 135 1.50 -14.35 -14.83
C ALA A 135 2.16 -12.98 -15.01
N GLN A 136 2.42 -12.26 -13.92
CA GLN A 136 3.15 -10.99 -13.94
C GLN A 136 4.65 -11.17 -14.20
N GLY A 137 5.19 -12.36 -13.89
CA GLY A 137 6.61 -12.66 -13.97
C GLY A 137 7.15 -12.67 -15.40
N GLY A 138 8.35 -12.12 -15.55
CA GLY A 138 9.02 -11.91 -16.82
C GLY A 138 10.52 -11.70 -16.64
N PHE A 139 11.18 -11.39 -17.75
CA PHE A 139 12.63 -11.26 -17.82
C PHE A 139 13.04 -10.33 -18.97
N VAL A 140 14.25 -9.80 -18.88
CA VAL A 140 14.91 -9.12 -20.00
C VAL A 140 15.76 -10.15 -20.74
N PRO A 141 15.38 -10.51 -21.99
CA PRO A 141 16.00 -11.59 -22.72
C PRO A 141 17.38 -11.18 -23.27
N TYR A 142 18.18 -12.18 -23.60
CA TYR A 142 19.29 -11.99 -24.53
C TYR A 142 18.77 -11.84 -25.97
N THR A 143 19.53 -11.18 -26.83
CA THR A 143 19.20 -11.05 -28.25
C THR A 143 19.02 -12.43 -28.88
N ASN A 144 17.91 -12.63 -29.61
CA ASN A 144 17.57 -13.90 -30.28
C ASN A 144 17.53 -15.11 -29.33
N GLN A 145 17.20 -14.89 -28.05
CA GLN A 145 17.13 -15.97 -27.06
C GLN A 145 16.15 -17.06 -27.50
N ALA A 146 16.58 -18.32 -27.37
CA ALA A 146 15.85 -19.51 -27.83
C ALA A 146 15.45 -19.51 -29.32
N GLY A 147 16.13 -18.71 -30.16
CA GLY A 147 15.85 -18.61 -31.59
C GLY A 147 14.71 -17.64 -31.95
N ASP A 148 14.14 -16.93 -30.98
CA ASP A 148 13.09 -15.94 -31.22
C ASP A 148 13.70 -14.57 -31.55
N ALA A 149 13.63 -14.18 -32.83
CA ALA A 149 14.16 -12.89 -33.31
C ALA A 149 13.44 -11.66 -32.73
N SER A 150 12.28 -11.84 -32.10
CA SER A 150 11.55 -10.75 -31.43
C SER A 150 12.11 -10.43 -30.03
N MET A 151 12.96 -11.30 -29.48
CA MET A 151 13.61 -11.12 -28.18
C MET A 151 14.82 -10.20 -28.28
N SER A 152 14.73 -9.07 -27.58
CA SER A 152 15.75 -8.03 -27.52
C SER A 152 15.86 -7.49 -26.10
N PRO A 153 17.07 -7.13 -25.62
CA PRO A 153 17.28 -6.55 -24.30
C PRO A 153 16.67 -5.15 -24.11
N THR A 154 16.09 -4.57 -25.16
CA THR A 154 15.32 -3.31 -25.06
C THR A 154 13.89 -3.50 -24.54
N ASN A 155 13.45 -4.75 -24.38
CA ASN A 155 12.11 -5.09 -23.89
C ASN A 155 12.21 -6.08 -22.73
N ALA A 156 11.33 -5.94 -21.74
CA ALA A 156 10.99 -7.01 -20.83
C ALA A 156 9.88 -7.87 -21.44
N ASN A 157 9.96 -9.18 -21.25
CA ASN A 157 9.00 -10.15 -21.77
C ASN A 157 8.48 -11.00 -20.62
N GLY A 158 7.16 -11.16 -20.55
CA GLY A 158 6.51 -12.08 -19.63
C GLY A 158 6.93 -13.52 -19.93
N ALA A 159 6.93 -14.36 -18.90
CA ALA A 159 7.17 -15.78 -19.07
C ALA A 159 6.22 -16.35 -20.14
N TYR A 160 6.78 -17.14 -21.05
CA TYR A 160 6.05 -17.73 -22.19
C TYR A 160 5.30 -16.73 -23.08
N GLY A 161 5.68 -15.45 -23.09
CA GLY A 161 5.10 -14.43 -23.96
C GLY A 161 3.79 -13.83 -23.45
N GLY A 162 3.47 -13.96 -22.15
CA GLY A 162 2.24 -13.42 -21.57
C GLY A 162 2.08 -11.90 -21.70
N TRP A 163 3.19 -11.17 -21.83
CA TRP A 163 3.22 -9.73 -22.10
C TRP A 163 4.57 -9.33 -22.67
N LYS A 164 4.64 -8.14 -23.27
CA LYS A 164 5.89 -7.51 -23.73
C LYS A 164 5.83 -6.02 -23.41
N LEU A 165 6.90 -5.50 -22.82
CA LEU A 165 6.98 -4.09 -22.42
C LEU A 165 8.31 -3.47 -22.85
N PRO A 166 8.28 -2.37 -23.63
CA PRO A 166 9.48 -1.59 -23.91
C PRO A 166 10.07 -0.96 -22.65
N LEU A 167 11.39 -1.05 -22.49
CA LEU A 167 12.10 -0.51 -21.33
C LEU A 167 12.60 0.93 -21.52
N ALA A 168 12.21 1.59 -22.62
CA ALA A 168 12.76 2.90 -23.00
C ALA A 168 12.56 4.00 -21.94
N ASN A 169 11.44 3.97 -21.21
CA ASN A 169 11.10 4.92 -20.15
C ASN A 169 11.35 4.36 -18.74
N TYR A 170 12.00 3.22 -18.65
CA TYR A 170 12.40 2.56 -17.41
C TYR A 170 13.92 2.53 -17.31
N THR A 171 14.44 2.34 -16.11
CA THR A 171 15.85 2.00 -15.93
C THR A 171 16.05 0.58 -16.42
N ASN A 172 16.57 0.42 -17.63
CA ASN A 172 16.79 -0.88 -18.24
C ASN A 172 17.90 -1.65 -17.50
N PRO A 173 17.61 -2.82 -16.89
CA PRO A 173 18.61 -3.62 -16.21
C PRO A 173 19.56 -4.36 -17.16
N GLY A 174 19.19 -4.53 -18.44
CA GLY A 174 19.90 -5.35 -19.43
C GLY A 174 19.57 -6.84 -19.35
N SER A 175 20.07 -7.62 -20.31
CA SER A 175 19.79 -9.06 -20.41
C SER A 175 20.12 -9.83 -19.13
N GLY A 176 19.40 -10.92 -18.86
CA GLY A 176 19.69 -11.78 -17.71
C GLY A 176 19.12 -11.26 -16.39
N HIS A 177 18.20 -10.30 -16.44
CA HIS A 177 17.52 -9.74 -15.28
C HIS A 177 16.04 -10.09 -15.32
N LEU A 178 15.44 -10.14 -14.13
CA LEU A 178 14.02 -10.45 -13.93
C LEU A 178 13.19 -9.18 -13.99
N ALA A 179 11.95 -9.32 -14.43
CA ALA A 179 11.00 -8.23 -14.52
C ALA A 179 9.59 -8.71 -14.12
N SER A 180 8.77 -7.88 -13.49
CA SER A 180 7.38 -8.18 -13.15
C SER A 180 6.48 -7.04 -13.57
N LEU A 181 5.54 -7.30 -14.47
CA LEU A 181 4.53 -6.31 -14.83
C LEU A 181 3.34 -6.44 -13.89
N LEU A 182 3.25 -5.55 -12.90
CA LEU A 182 2.17 -5.59 -11.92
C LEU A 182 0.88 -5.10 -12.58
N ALA A 183 -0.26 -5.67 -12.15
CA ALA A 183 -1.57 -5.36 -12.71
C ALA A 183 -1.82 -3.84 -12.72
N PHE A 184 -2.36 -3.34 -13.84
CA PHE A 184 -2.70 -1.93 -14.02
C PHE A 184 -3.62 -1.48 -12.90
N THR A 185 -3.18 -0.46 -12.16
CA THR A 185 -4.00 0.17 -11.15
C THR A 185 -4.54 1.45 -11.77
N ASN A 186 -5.79 1.42 -12.21
CA ASN A 186 -6.55 2.66 -12.31
C ASN A 186 -6.57 3.23 -10.91
N VAL A 187 -6.16 4.49 -10.73
CA VAL A 187 -6.20 5.14 -9.41
C VAL A 187 -7.66 5.25 -8.98
N GLN A 188 -8.20 4.18 -8.40
CA GLN A 188 -9.42 4.20 -7.62
C GLN A 188 -9.03 4.64 -6.22
N SER A 189 -9.74 5.66 -5.75
CA SER A 189 -9.46 6.39 -4.52
C SER A 189 -9.32 5.45 -3.31
N SER A 190 -8.12 5.45 -2.70
CA SER A 190 -7.80 5.10 -1.31
C SER A 190 -8.44 3.84 -0.70
N ASN A 191 -7.61 2.84 -0.38
CA ASN A 191 -8.01 1.60 0.32
C ASN A 191 -8.09 1.73 1.86
N ALA A 192 -7.93 2.92 2.43
CA ALA A 192 -7.98 3.12 3.88
C ALA A 192 -9.43 3.27 4.38
N TYR A 193 -10.16 2.15 4.47
CA TYR A 193 -11.51 2.12 5.02
C TYR A 193 -11.49 2.12 6.55
N LEU A 194 -12.39 2.90 7.15
CA LEU A 194 -12.70 2.80 8.58
C LEU A 194 -13.41 1.47 8.85
N TYR A 195 -12.93 0.71 9.83
CA TYR A 195 -13.57 -0.55 10.18
C TYR A 195 -14.90 -0.31 10.89
N ARG A 196 -15.92 -1.10 10.52
CA ARG A 196 -17.27 -1.02 11.10
C ARG A 196 -17.41 -1.79 12.40
N VAL A 197 -16.52 -2.76 12.62
CA VAL A 197 -16.51 -3.64 13.79
C VAL A 197 -15.17 -3.45 14.50
N ALA A 198 -15.21 -3.41 15.83
CA ALA A 198 -14.01 -3.36 16.63
C ALA A 198 -13.17 -4.62 16.41
N VAL A 199 -11.88 -4.43 16.10
CA VAL A 199 -10.93 -5.54 16.00
C VAL A 199 -10.16 -5.60 17.32
N PRO A 200 -10.21 -6.72 18.08
CA PRO A 200 -9.51 -6.84 19.35
C PRO A 200 -8.01 -6.54 19.19
N GLY A 201 -7.49 -5.64 20.04
CA GLY A 201 -6.08 -5.23 20.01
C GLY A 201 -5.72 -4.16 18.96
N HIS A 202 -6.67 -3.73 18.12
CA HIS A 202 -6.41 -2.85 16.98
C HIS A 202 -7.35 -1.61 16.95
N PRO A 203 -7.25 -0.69 17.93
CA PRO A 203 -8.09 0.53 17.98
C PRO A 203 -7.85 1.49 16.80
N GLU A 204 -6.67 1.45 16.19
CA GLU A 204 -6.29 2.26 15.03
C GLU A 204 -7.18 2.00 13.82
N LEU A 205 -7.72 0.78 13.67
CA LEU A 205 -8.58 0.41 12.54
C LEU A 205 -9.97 1.09 12.60
N ASN A 206 -10.39 1.54 13.79
CA ASN A 206 -11.62 2.29 14.00
C ASN A 206 -11.37 3.78 14.27
N THR A 207 -10.16 4.28 14.02
CA THR A 207 -9.76 5.67 14.27
C THR A 207 -9.37 6.37 12.96
N MET A 208 -9.91 7.57 12.73
CA MET A 208 -9.53 8.37 11.57
C MET A 208 -8.19 9.07 11.80
N GLN A 209 -7.29 9.00 10.83
CA GLN A 209 -5.98 9.68 10.87
C GLN A 209 -6.01 11.08 10.22
N THR A 210 -7.16 11.50 9.70
CA THR A 210 -7.39 12.79 9.07
C THR A 210 -8.83 13.26 9.33
N ALA A 211 -9.14 14.51 8.96
CA ALA A 211 -10.49 15.05 9.08
C ALA A 211 -11.47 14.34 8.14
N LEU A 212 -12.68 14.06 8.64
CA LEU A 212 -13.77 13.54 7.83
C LEU A 212 -14.61 14.67 7.27
N ASN A 213 -14.66 14.77 5.94
CA ASN A 213 -15.57 15.65 5.25
C ASN A 213 -16.77 14.85 4.76
N MET A 214 -17.96 15.13 5.32
CA MET A 214 -19.22 14.49 4.90
C MET A 214 -19.82 15.11 3.64
N GLY A 215 -19.28 16.22 3.13
CA GLY A 215 -19.90 17.01 2.07
C GLY A 215 -21.31 17.42 2.45
N SER A 216 -22.28 17.18 1.57
CA SER A 216 -23.71 17.43 1.80
C SER A 216 -24.46 16.20 2.30
N HIS A 217 -23.82 15.36 3.12
CA HIS A 217 -24.42 14.13 3.65
C HIS A 217 -24.56 14.16 5.17
N ASP A 218 -25.52 13.38 5.67
CA ASP A 218 -25.91 13.35 7.08
C ASP A 218 -25.11 12.31 7.90
N ILE A 219 -25.03 12.55 9.20
CA ILE A 219 -24.68 11.54 10.21
C ILE A 219 -25.97 11.19 10.97
N ASN A 220 -26.52 10.00 10.73
CA ASN A 220 -27.76 9.54 11.34
C ASN A 220 -27.50 8.57 12.51
N SER A 221 -28.28 8.69 13.59
CA SER A 221 -28.24 7.78 14.76
C SER A 221 -26.90 7.72 15.52
N ALA A 222 -26.17 8.84 15.59
CA ALA A 222 -25.03 8.95 16.49
C ALA A 222 -25.50 8.99 17.96
N ASN A 223 -25.08 8.01 18.77
CA ASN A 223 -25.46 7.95 20.18
C ASN A 223 -24.73 9.00 21.02
N ASN A 224 -23.41 9.14 20.82
CA ASN A 224 -22.62 10.15 21.50
C ASN A 224 -21.66 10.86 20.54
N VAL A 225 -21.58 12.19 20.64
CA VAL A 225 -20.67 13.03 19.86
C VAL A 225 -19.91 13.93 20.81
N ASN A 226 -18.66 13.56 21.09
CA ASN A 226 -17.75 14.38 21.89
C ASN A 226 -16.94 15.28 20.97
N ALA A 227 -17.12 16.59 21.07
CA ALA A 227 -16.39 17.58 20.27
C ALA A 227 -15.86 18.70 21.15
N ALA A 228 -14.67 19.21 20.83
CA ALA A 228 -14.14 20.42 21.47
C ALA A 228 -14.91 21.68 21.05
N THR A 229 -15.36 21.72 19.78
CA THR A 229 -16.11 22.84 19.21
C THR A 229 -17.19 22.30 18.27
N VAL A 230 -18.38 22.90 18.31
CA VAL A 230 -19.48 22.64 17.37
C VAL A 230 -19.82 23.95 16.65
N ASN A 231 -19.54 24.01 15.35
CA ASN A 231 -19.96 25.12 14.48
C ASN A 231 -21.15 24.64 13.65
N ALA A 232 -22.33 25.17 13.94
CA ALA A 232 -23.56 24.77 13.27
C ALA A 232 -24.41 25.99 12.91
N THR A 233 -25.03 25.98 11.73
CA THR A 233 -25.99 27.00 11.31
C THR A 233 -27.29 26.89 12.11
N ASN A 234 -27.73 25.65 12.39
CA ASN A 234 -28.94 25.36 13.15
C ASN A 234 -28.66 24.23 14.14
N VAL A 235 -29.17 24.38 15.37
CA VAL A 235 -29.14 23.35 16.40
C VAL A 235 -30.57 23.13 16.90
N ASN A 236 -31.08 21.91 16.74
CA ASN A 236 -32.34 21.47 17.34
C ASN A 236 -32.02 20.47 18.46
N ALA A 237 -32.07 20.91 19.71
CA ALA A 237 -31.67 20.11 20.87
C ALA A 237 -32.71 20.22 21.99
N GLN A 238 -32.80 19.17 22.80
CA GLN A 238 -33.64 19.10 23.99
C GLN A 238 -32.77 18.75 25.19
N GLY A 239 -33.06 19.33 26.37
CA GLY A 239 -32.32 19.02 27.61
C GLY A 239 -30.87 19.53 27.61
N VAL A 240 -30.59 20.68 26.98
CA VAL A 240 -29.23 21.24 26.93
C VAL A 240 -28.77 21.70 28.31
N ASN A 241 -27.63 21.18 28.75
CA ASN A 241 -26.94 21.61 29.96
C ASN A 241 -25.61 22.27 29.59
N VAL A 242 -25.46 23.57 29.88
CA VAL A 242 -24.24 24.32 29.55
C VAL A 242 -23.37 24.39 30.79
N GLN A 243 -22.21 23.74 30.73
CA GLN A 243 -21.27 23.66 31.84
C GLN A 243 -19.89 24.14 31.40
N ASN A 244 -19.19 24.81 32.31
CA ASN A 244 -17.79 25.16 32.16
C ASN A 244 -17.09 24.80 33.48
N PRO A 245 -16.51 23.59 33.61
CA PRO A 245 -15.91 23.16 34.88
C PRO A 245 -14.82 24.09 35.42
N GLY A 246 -14.16 24.85 34.54
CA GLY A 246 -13.09 25.79 34.89
C GLY A 246 -13.53 27.25 35.01
N GLY A 247 -14.84 27.56 34.92
CA GLY A 247 -15.30 28.94 34.95
C GLY A 247 -16.82 29.09 34.96
N THR A 248 -17.28 30.29 34.61
CA THR A 248 -18.72 30.54 34.50
C THR A 248 -19.24 30.00 33.16
N PRO A 249 -20.29 29.16 33.14
CA PRO A 249 -20.96 28.80 31.90
C PRO A 249 -21.64 30.04 31.30
N THR A 250 -21.37 30.34 30.04
CA THR A 250 -21.92 31.51 29.35
C THR A 250 -22.70 31.09 28.12
N VAL A 251 -23.91 31.63 27.97
CA VAL A 251 -24.69 31.54 26.73
C VAL A 251 -24.85 32.96 26.20
N VAL A 252 -24.29 33.22 25.03
CA VAL A 252 -24.46 34.51 24.33
C VAL A 252 -25.45 34.29 23.20
N VAL A 253 -26.55 35.03 23.24
CA VAL A 253 -27.52 35.10 22.16
C VAL A 253 -27.28 36.43 21.45
N GLY A 254 -27.08 36.39 20.13
CA GLY A 254 -26.95 37.61 19.32
C GLY A 254 -28.28 38.36 19.22
N ASN A 255 -28.66 38.84 18.03
CA ASN A 255 -29.93 39.54 17.80
C ASN A 255 -31.19 38.64 17.93
N GLY A 256 -31.03 37.42 18.46
CA GLY A 256 -32.08 36.43 18.58
C GLY A 256 -32.95 36.63 19.83
N LYS A 257 -34.25 36.33 19.70
CA LYS A 257 -35.21 36.34 20.80
C LYS A 257 -35.18 35.00 21.54
N LEU A 258 -35.00 35.03 22.86
CA LEU A 258 -35.28 33.88 23.72
C LEU A 258 -36.80 33.78 23.93
N ILE A 259 -37.40 32.67 23.51
CA ILE A 259 -38.85 32.42 23.63
C ILE A 259 -39.04 31.14 24.45
N SER A 260 -39.76 31.23 25.58
CA SER A 260 -40.26 30.05 26.29
C SER A 260 -41.53 29.52 25.61
N GLY A 261 -41.66 28.19 25.53
CA GLY A 261 -42.81 27.53 24.91
C GLY A 261 -44.14 27.78 25.65
N PRO A 262 -45.28 27.60 24.96
CA PRO A 262 -46.61 27.80 25.52
C PRO A 262 -46.84 26.84 26.70
N GLY A 263 -47.24 27.39 27.86
CA GLY A 263 -47.45 26.63 29.10
C GLY A 263 -46.37 26.81 30.17
N SER A 264 -45.32 27.59 29.90
CA SER A 264 -44.34 27.99 30.93
C SER A 264 -44.90 29.19 31.73
N PRO A 265 -45.19 29.06 33.04
CA PRO A 265 -45.66 30.20 33.82
C PRO A 265 -44.51 31.19 34.00
N GLY A 266 -44.53 32.25 33.19
CA GLY A 266 -43.62 33.39 33.30
C GLY A 266 -42.54 33.41 32.22
N VAL A 267 -42.45 34.58 31.58
CA VAL A 267 -41.27 35.23 30.99
C VAL A 267 -39.98 34.43 31.18
N GLY A 268 -39.21 34.15 30.12
CA GLY A 268 -37.88 33.53 30.23
C GLY A 268 -37.06 34.16 31.36
N GLN A 269 -37.08 33.53 32.54
CA GLN A 269 -36.40 34.05 33.71
C GLN A 269 -34.97 33.53 33.64
N LEU A 270 -34.05 34.43 33.29
CA LEU A 270 -32.63 34.21 33.54
C LEU A 270 -32.43 34.27 35.05
N PHE A 271 -32.54 33.13 35.73
CA PHE A 271 -32.22 33.05 37.16
C PHE A 271 -30.71 33.23 37.33
N ARG A 272 -30.27 34.47 37.56
CA ARG A 272 -28.90 34.75 37.98
C ARG A 272 -28.80 34.38 39.46
N HIS A 273 -28.33 33.18 39.78
CA HIS A 273 -27.95 32.85 41.14
C HIS A 273 -26.71 33.67 41.53
N ALA A 274 -26.91 34.74 42.29
CA ALA A 274 -25.85 35.25 43.15
C ALA A 274 -25.65 34.19 44.25
N GLY A 275 -24.40 33.89 44.60
CA GLY A 275 -24.09 32.84 45.57
C GLY A 275 -24.94 32.93 46.84
N ARG A 276 -25.40 31.77 47.32
CA ARG A 276 -26.33 31.55 48.45
C ARG A 276 -27.74 32.16 48.25
N GLY A 277 -28.58 31.43 47.53
CA GLY A 277 -30.02 31.34 47.83
C GLY A 277 -30.92 32.52 47.41
N ASP A 278 -30.41 33.69 47.05
CA ASP A 278 -31.26 34.82 46.68
C ASP A 278 -31.59 34.86 45.18
N VAL A 279 -32.89 34.76 44.89
CA VAL A 279 -33.46 34.99 43.56
C VAL A 279 -33.66 36.50 43.38
N SER A 280 -32.77 37.14 42.62
CA SER A 280 -33.02 38.51 42.12
C SER A 280 -34.22 38.48 41.17
N ARG A 281 -35.36 39.05 41.60
CA ARG A 281 -36.56 39.19 40.76
C ARG A 281 -36.31 40.20 39.63
N GLN A 282 -36.56 39.73 38.40
CA GLN A 282 -36.88 40.44 37.14
C GLN A 282 -36.48 41.92 36.98
N ALA A 283 -35.62 42.19 35.98
CA ALA A 283 -35.72 43.43 35.19
C ALA A 283 -36.75 43.20 34.08
N SER A 284 -37.96 43.74 34.27
CA SER A 284 -39.00 43.79 33.23
C SER A 284 -38.63 44.85 32.20
N PHE A 285 -38.22 44.46 30.99
CA PHE A 285 -38.11 45.40 29.88
C PHE A 285 -39.53 45.69 29.35
N PHE A 286 -40.11 46.80 29.81
CA PHE A 286 -41.28 47.38 29.16
C PHE A 286 -40.84 48.05 27.86
N ASN A 287 -41.38 47.60 26.73
CA ASN A 287 -41.28 48.33 25.48
C ASN A 287 -42.35 49.43 25.50
N THR A 288 -41.95 50.68 25.75
CA THR A 288 -42.82 51.85 25.49
C THR A 288 -42.77 52.14 24.00
N THR A 289 -43.90 51.85 23.34
CA THR A 289 -44.40 52.29 22.02
C THR A 289 -43.37 52.71 20.98
#